data_AF-A0A1R1Y965-F1
#
_entry.id   AF-A0A1R1Y965-F1
#
_cell.length_a   1.000
_cell.length_b   1.000
_cell.length_c   1.000
_cell.angle_alpha   90.00
_cell.angle_beta   90.00
_cell.angle_gamma   90.00
#
_symmetry.space_group_name_H-M   'P 1'
#
loop_
_entity.id
_entity.type
_entity.pdbx_description
1 polymer ?
#
loop_
_entity_poly.entity_id
_entity_poly.type
_entity_poly.pdbx_seq_one_letter_code
_entity_poly.pdbx_strand_id
1 'polypeptide(L)'
;MKLASLAILASAVSAATRFNGLNYNPKRPDGTCPILSDVQLDFSNLQPYTDTIRIYSAKDCNQGEPVLRAAEGTNWKIYLGMWVEGNDASYEADKAEIIRLSSVFDLKKNVKAIVVGSEAIYRKQQTSSQIADKVKDMKSVLAGLGLSSIPVTAAETWPFYDQTLINAVDFIMVHIFPFWEGFEVSASNDVIFNHIYDLKKIANGKSIVVGETGWPTNGDNYQKSVPSIQNSLE
;
A
#
# COMPACT_ATOMS: atom_id res chain seq x y z
N MET A 1 54.90 -12.65 -29.45
CA MET A 1 53.65 -13.45 -29.29
C MET A 1 53.64 -13.95 -27.85
N LYS A 2 52.73 -13.60 -26.95
CA LYS A 2 51.33 -13.17 -27.06
C LYS A 2 51.02 -12.16 -25.94
N LEU A 3 50.29 -11.10 -26.26
CA LEU A 3 49.58 -10.29 -25.26
C LEU A 3 48.43 -11.14 -24.69
N ALA A 4 48.31 -11.22 -23.37
CA ALA A 4 47.12 -11.72 -22.70
C ALA A 4 46.31 -10.50 -22.22
N SER A 5 45.26 -10.15 -22.97
CA SER A 5 44.29 -9.14 -22.59
C SER A 5 43.40 -9.70 -21.47
N LEU A 6 43.48 -9.11 -20.28
CA LEU A 6 42.52 -9.36 -19.20
C LEU A 6 41.25 -8.56 -19.51
N ALA A 7 40.21 -9.24 -20.00
CA ALA A 7 38.89 -8.64 -20.15
C ALA A 7 38.21 -8.58 -18.78
N ILE A 8 38.12 -7.38 -18.20
CA ILE A 8 37.25 -7.12 -17.05
C ILE A 8 35.82 -7.03 -17.59
N LEU A 9 35.06 -8.11 -17.46
CA LEU A 9 33.60 -8.07 -17.57
C LEU A 9 33.05 -7.51 -16.26
N ALA A 10 32.93 -6.19 -16.18
CA ALA A 10 32.06 -5.55 -15.21
C ALA A 10 30.60 -5.73 -15.68
N SER A 11 29.98 -6.84 -15.30
CA SER A 11 28.52 -6.98 -15.40
C SER A 11 27.89 -6.20 -14.24
N ALA A 12 27.82 -4.87 -14.37
CA ALA A 12 26.90 -4.08 -13.56
C ALA A 12 25.49 -4.33 -14.11
N VAL A 13 24.86 -5.40 -13.65
CA VAL A 13 23.41 -5.52 -13.75
C VAL A 13 22.85 -4.52 -12.75
N SER A 14 22.56 -3.30 -13.19
CA SER A 14 21.69 -2.41 -12.44
C SER A 14 20.28 -3.00 -12.50
N ALA A 15 19.98 -3.94 -11.61
CA ALA A 15 18.60 -4.30 -11.32
C ALA A 15 17.87 -2.99 -10.98
N ALA A 16 16.71 -2.75 -11.58
CA ALA A 16 15.98 -1.51 -11.39
C ALA A 16 15.73 -1.26 -9.88
N THR A 17 16.40 -0.26 -9.32
CA THR A 17 16.45 0.07 -7.88
C THR A 17 15.23 0.87 -7.40
N ARG A 18 14.09 0.75 -8.09
CA ARG A 18 12.91 1.60 -7.86
C ARG A 18 11.67 0.78 -7.54
N PHE A 19 11.12 0.97 -6.35
CA PHE A 19 9.87 0.37 -5.92
C PHE A 19 8.67 1.02 -6.63
N ASN A 20 7.69 0.20 -7.02
CA ASN A 20 6.41 0.65 -7.57
C ASN A 20 5.59 1.51 -6.59
N GLY A 21 5.86 1.36 -5.30
CA GLY A 21 5.35 2.18 -4.21
C GLY A 21 5.85 1.65 -2.87
N LEU A 22 5.83 2.51 -1.85
CA LEU A 22 6.18 2.15 -0.48
C LEU A 22 5.02 2.49 0.48
N ASN A 23 4.79 1.63 1.47
CA ASN A 23 3.91 1.99 2.58
C ASN A 23 4.61 3.02 3.46
N TYR A 24 3.88 4.07 3.82
CA TYR A 24 4.40 5.24 4.51
C TYR A 24 3.46 5.58 5.66
N ASN A 25 3.94 5.40 6.89
CA ASN A 25 3.29 5.93 8.07
C ASN A 25 4.09 7.15 8.54
N PRO A 26 3.56 8.37 8.39
CA PRO A 26 4.30 9.57 8.73
C PRO A 26 4.32 9.86 10.23
N LYS A 27 3.54 9.14 11.04
CA LYS A 27 3.60 9.24 12.50
C LYS A 27 4.99 8.78 12.97
N ARG A 28 5.63 9.59 13.80
CA ARG A 28 6.99 9.31 14.29
C ARG A 28 6.98 8.21 15.36
N PRO A 29 8.12 7.53 15.61
CA PRO A 29 8.20 6.47 16.62
C PRO A 29 7.81 6.91 18.05
N ASP A 30 7.95 8.20 18.36
CA ASP A 30 7.54 8.81 19.63
C ASP A 30 6.03 9.14 19.70
N GLY A 31 5.28 8.84 18.64
CA GLY A 31 3.85 9.05 18.53
C GLY A 31 3.46 10.45 18.04
N THR A 32 4.41 11.34 17.77
CA THR A 32 4.13 12.67 17.24
C THR A 32 3.59 12.60 15.81
N CYS A 33 2.63 13.47 15.51
CA CYS A 33 2.08 13.62 14.17
C CYS A 33 3.05 14.41 13.28
N PRO A 34 3.17 14.06 11.99
CA PRO A 34 4.05 14.76 11.06
C PRO A 34 3.60 16.22 10.85
N ILE A 35 4.55 17.12 10.64
CA ILE A 35 4.29 18.41 9.99
C ILE A 35 4.69 18.38 8.52
N LEU A 36 4.33 19.40 7.74
CA LEU A 36 4.65 19.40 6.29
C LEU A 36 6.15 19.24 6.02
N SER A 37 7.02 19.90 6.79
CA SER A 37 8.47 19.81 6.60
C SER A 37 9.02 18.40 6.85
N ASP A 38 8.42 17.65 7.77
CA ASP A 38 8.74 16.24 7.99
C ASP A 38 8.48 15.42 6.74
N VAL A 39 7.27 15.57 6.18
CA VAL A 39 6.85 14.81 4.99
C VAL A 39 7.68 15.20 3.76
N GLN A 40 8.02 16.48 3.60
CA GLN A 40 8.89 16.94 2.52
C GLN A 40 10.31 16.35 2.62
N LEU A 41 10.87 16.30 3.83
CA LEU A 41 12.16 15.65 4.07
C LEU A 41 12.09 14.15 3.74
N ASP A 42 11.04 13.47 4.21
CA ASP A 42 10.84 12.04 3.94
C ASP A 42 10.69 11.78 2.43
N PHE A 43 9.94 12.60 1.69
CA PHE A 43 9.83 12.51 0.24
C PHE A 43 11.18 12.71 -0.45
N SER A 44 11.98 13.68 -0.02
CA SER A 44 13.33 13.88 -0.56
C SER A 44 14.22 12.65 -0.36
N ASN A 45 14.12 11.99 0.81
CA ASN A 45 14.88 10.78 1.12
C ASN A 45 14.40 9.56 0.32
N LEU A 46 13.10 9.49 0.03
CA LEU A 46 12.48 8.37 -0.68
C LEU A 46 12.56 8.51 -2.22
N GLN A 47 12.75 9.71 -2.74
CA GLN A 47 12.73 10.01 -4.18
C GLN A 47 13.65 9.12 -5.06
N PRO A 48 14.86 8.72 -4.62
CA PRO A 48 15.69 7.79 -5.38
C PRO A 48 15.07 6.39 -5.53
N TYR A 49 14.21 6.01 -4.59
CA TYR A 49 13.66 4.65 -4.49
C TYR A 49 12.23 4.54 -4.99
N THR A 50 11.42 5.60 -4.93
CA THR A 50 10.05 5.59 -5.46
C THR A 50 9.55 7.02 -5.69
N ASP A 51 8.43 7.13 -6.40
CA ASP A 51 7.58 8.33 -6.44
C ASP A 51 6.16 8.01 -6.00
N THR A 52 5.93 6.86 -5.37
CA THR A 52 4.60 6.43 -4.98
C THR A 52 4.60 5.99 -3.52
N ILE A 53 3.67 6.53 -2.72
CA ILE A 53 3.44 6.08 -1.34
C ILE A 53 2.01 5.61 -1.12
N ARG A 54 1.81 4.80 -0.06
CA ARG A 54 0.50 4.48 0.52
C ARG A 54 0.47 4.92 1.97
N ILE A 55 -0.56 5.68 2.34
CA ILE A 55 -0.89 6.00 3.73
C ILE A 55 -2.13 5.21 4.17
N TYR A 56 -2.30 5.01 5.47
CA TYR A 56 -3.31 4.10 6.03
C TYR A 56 -4.65 4.78 6.36
N SER A 57 -4.60 6.07 6.63
CA SER A 57 -5.75 6.93 6.94
C SER A 57 -5.45 8.31 6.37
N ALA A 58 -6.45 9.05 5.91
CA ALA A 58 -6.28 10.45 5.54
C ALA A 58 -6.35 11.35 6.79
N LYS A 59 -7.09 10.91 7.81
CA LYS A 59 -7.49 11.69 8.97
C LYS A 59 -6.63 11.45 10.20
N ASP A 60 -6.13 10.24 10.43
CA ASP A 60 -5.22 9.97 11.56
C ASP A 60 -4.00 10.89 11.44
N CYS A 61 -3.69 11.63 12.51
CA CYS A 61 -2.70 12.70 12.52
C CYS A 61 -2.87 13.78 11.42
N ASN A 62 -4.07 13.91 10.83
CA ASN A 62 -4.33 14.71 9.63
C ASN A 62 -3.37 14.44 8.47
N GLN A 63 -2.84 13.22 8.37
CA GLN A 63 -1.70 12.90 7.51
C GLN A 63 -1.97 13.08 5.99
N GLY A 64 -3.23 13.07 5.56
CA GLY A 64 -3.61 13.26 4.16
C GLY A 64 -3.22 14.64 3.63
N GLU A 65 -3.41 15.70 4.40
CA GLU A 65 -3.07 17.07 3.99
C GLU A 65 -1.56 17.31 3.78
N PRO A 66 -0.66 17.04 4.75
CA PRO A 66 0.77 17.29 4.56
C PRO A 66 1.36 16.42 3.45
N VAL A 67 0.85 15.21 3.24
CA VAL A 67 1.24 14.34 2.12
C VAL A 67 0.82 14.91 0.77
N LEU A 68 -0.42 15.38 0.63
CA LEU A 68 -0.88 16.02 -0.61
C LEU A 68 -0.16 17.34 -0.89
N ARG A 69 0.06 18.16 0.14
CA ARG A 69 0.87 19.39 0.04
C ARG A 69 2.31 19.11 -0.39
N ALA A 70 2.95 18.08 0.16
CA ALA A 70 4.30 17.69 -0.24
C ALA A 70 4.36 17.15 -1.68
N ALA A 71 3.27 16.55 -2.17
CA ALA A 71 3.18 16.05 -3.54
C ALA A 71 2.84 17.15 -4.58
N GLU A 72 2.31 18.30 -4.16
CA GLU A 72 1.90 19.37 -5.06
C GLU A 72 3.09 19.86 -5.92
N GLY A 73 2.87 19.97 -7.24
CA GLY A 73 3.93 20.37 -8.17
C GLY A 73 4.99 19.30 -8.46
N THR A 74 4.89 18.11 -7.86
CA THR A 74 5.82 16.99 -8.08
C THR A 74 5.17 15.85 -8.89
N ASN A 75 5.94 14.80 -9.16
CA ASN A 75 5.44 13.55 -9.77
C ASN A 75 4.93 12.52 -8.75
N TRP A 76 4.93 12.86 -7.45
CA TRP A 76 4.52 11.93 -6.40
C TRP A 76 3.07 11.47 -6.56
N LYS A 77 2.84 10.18 -6.35
CA LYS A 77 1.54 9.52 -6.37
C LYS A 77 1.24 8.93 -5.00
N ILE A 78 -0.02 8.98 -4.59
CA ILE A 78 -0.45 8.61 -3.25
C ILE A 78 -1.64 7.67 -3.34
N TYR A 79 -1.54 6.50 -2.71
CA TYR A 79 -2.70 5.71 -2.28
C TYR A 79 -3.20 6.29 -0.96
N LEU A 80 -4.37 6.93 -0.97
CA LEU A 80 -4.98 7.49 0.23
C LEU A 80 -5.80 6.40 0.92
N GLY A 81 -5.35 5.97 2.10
CA GLY A 81 -6.08 5.03 2.93
C GLY A 81 -7.24 5.66 3.68
N MET A 82 -8.24 4.83 3.97
CA MET A 82 -9.32 5.09 4.90
C MET A 82 -9.30 3.96 5.93
N TRP A 83 -9.09 4.27 7.19
CA TRP A 83 -9.09 3.28 8.25
C TRP A 83 -10.52 2.87 8.60
N VAL A 84 -10.74 1.55 8.74
CA VAL A 84 -12.04 0.99 9.07
C VAL A 84 -11.88 0.08 10.29
N GLU A 85 -12.68 0.35 11.31
CA GLU A 85 -12.70 -0.39 12.58
C GLU A 85 -14.00 -1.19 12.72
N GLY A 86 -14.32 -1.68 13.91
CA GLY A 86 -15.58 -2.39 14.17
C GLY A 86 -16.82 -1.50 14.08
N ASN A 87 -16.65 -0.18 14.24
CA ASN A 87 -17.67 0.82 13.98
C ASN A 87 -17.24 1.72 12.80
N ASP A 88 -18.14 2.61 12.37
CA ASP A 88 -17.92 3.45 11.19
C ASP A 88 -17.26 4.80 11.50
N ALA A 89 -16.90 5.11 12.75
CA ALA A 89 -16.39 6.44 13.12
C ALA A 89 -15.09 6.80 12.38
N SER A 90 -14.13 5.89 12.33
CA SER A 90 -12.87 6.10 11.60
C SER A 90 -13.10 6.22 10.09
N TYR A 91 -14.00 5.42 9.52
CA TYR A 91 -14.38 5.48 8.11
C TYR A 91 -15.01 6.83 7.75
N GLU A 92 -15.99 7.28 8.53
CA GLU A 92 -16.68 8.56 8.32
C GLU A 92 -15.73 9.75 8.49
N ALA A 93 -14.80 9.67 9.44
CA ALA A 93 -13.80 10.71 9.65
C ALA A 93 -12.82 10.82 8.45
N ASP A 94 -12.37 9.67 7.91
CA ASP A 94 -11.54 9.63 6.70
C ASP A 94 -12.30 10.07 5.45
N LYS A 95 -13.58 9.69 5.31
CA LYS A 95 -14.44 10.13 4.20
C LYS A 95 -14.61 11.64 4.21
N ALA A 96 -14.95 12.22 5.36
CA ALA A 96 -15.10 13.66 5.51
C ALA A 96 -13.79 14.40 5.19
N GLU A 97 -12.65 13.85 5.60
CA GLU A 97 -11.34 14.42 5.29
C GLU A 97 -11.02 14.36 3.79
N ILE A 98 -11.26 13.25 3.10
CA ILE A 98 -11.06 13.16 1.64
C ILE A 98 -11.97 14.16 0.90
N ILE A 99 -13.23 14.31 1.32
CA ILE A 99 -14.13 15.33 0.77
C ILE A 99 -13.53 16.73 0.96
N ARG A 100 -13.05 17.06 2.17
CA ARG A 100 -12.41 18.35 2.44
C ARG A 100 -11.16 18.55 1.57
N LEU A 101 -10.28 17.56 1.49
CA LEU A 101 -9.06 17.59 0.69
C LEU A 101 -9.38 17.80 -0.81
N SER A 102 -10.50 17.23 -1.31
CA SER A 102 -10.93 17.45 -2.69
C SER A 102 -11.28 18.89 -3.04
N SER A 103 -11.63 19.71 -2.03
CA SER A 103 -11.88 21.15 -2.22
C SER A 103 -10.61 22.01 -2.22
N VAL A 104 -9.48 21.43 -1.80
CA VAL A 104 -8.19 22.13 -1.65
C VAL A 104 -7.20 21.69 -2.72
N PHE A 105 -7.22 20.42 -3.13
CA PHE A 105 -6.23 19.82 -4.03
C PHE A 105 -6.88 19.23 -5.30
N ASP A 106 -6.16 19.27 -6.41
CA ASP A 106 -6.49 18.46 -7.59
C ASP A 106 -6.09 17.00 -7.33
N LEU A 107 -7.01 16.25 -6.73
CA LEU A 107 -6.77 14.84 -6.37
C LEU A 107 -6.46 13.98 -7.61
N LYS A 108 -6.93 14.33 -8.81
CA LYS A 108 -6.63 13.56 -10.04
C LYS A 108 -5.14 13.59 -10.39
N LYS A 109 -4.42 14.61 -9.94
CA LYS A 109 -2.99 14.77 -10.22
C LYS A 109 -2.12 13.87 -9.35
N ASN A 110 -2.39 13.78 -8.05
CA ASN A 110 -1.49 13.11 -7.10
C ASN A 110 -2.09 11.87 -6.45
N VAL A 111 -3.42 11.65 -6.47
CA VAL A 111 -4.04 10.45 -5.90
C VAL A 111 -4.11 9.33 -6.93
N LYS A 112 -3.49 8.19 -6.61
CA LYS A 112 -3.46 6.99 -7.46
C LYS A 112 -4.69 6.10 -7.25
N ALA A 113 -5.15 5.98 -6.00
CA ALA A 113 -6.38 5.30 -5.62
C ALA A 113 -6.79 5.68 -4.18
N ILE A 114 -8.05 5.42 -3.85
CA ILE A 114 -8.54 5.38 -2.46
C ILE A 114 -8.57 3.92 -1.98
N VAL A 115 -8.07 3.65 -0.78
CA VAL A 115 -8.01 2.31 -0.17
C VAL A 115 -8.94 2.27 1.04
N VAL A 116 -10.10 1.64 0.90
CA VAL A 116 -11.14 1.55 1.94
C VAL A 116 -10.88 0.35 2.83
N GLY A 117 -10.33 0.61 4.01
CA GLY A 117 -9.94 -0.41 4.96
C GLY A 117 -8.58 -1.04 4.65
N SER A 118 -7.98 -1.58 5.70
CA SER A 118 -6.77 -2.37 5.65
C SER A 118 -6.98 -3.49 6.65
N GLU A 119 -7.15 -4.74 6.20
CA GLU A 119 -7.34 -5.94 7.02
C GLU A 119 -8.52 -5.88 8.02
N ALA A 120 -9.58 -5.15 7.70
CA ALA A 120 -10.75 -5.02 8.57
C ALA A 120 -11.52 -6.35 8.66
N ILE A 121 -11.50 -7.16 7.59
CA ILE A 121 -12.12 -8.49 7.58
C ILE A 121 -11.25 -9.48 8.33
N TYR A 122 -9.93 -9.50 8.08
CA TYR A 122 -8.98 -10.32 8.84
C TYR A 122 -9.06 -10.05 10.35
N ARG A 123 -9.15 -8.78 10.75
CA ARG A 123 -9.34 -8.38 12.16
C ARG A 123 -10.72 -8.71 12.74
N LYS A 124 -11.63 -9.31 11.96
CA LYS A 124 -13.01 -9.65 12.35
C LYS A 124 -13.82 -8.43 12.81
N GLN A 125 -13.46 -7.25 12.31
CA GLN A 125 -14.12 -5.99 12.63
C GLN A 125 -15.25 -5.70 11.65
N GLN A 126 -15.13 -6.16 10.41
CA GLN A 126 -16.13 -6.00 9.37
C GLN A 126 -16.27 -7.32 8.57
N THR A 127 -17.39 -7.47 7.88
CA THR A 127 -17.61 -8.53 6.89
C THR A 127 -17.28 -8.02 5.48
N SER A 128 -17.10 -8.94 4.52
CA SER A 128 -16.89 -8.61 3.11
C SER A 128 -18.00 -7.70 2.56
N SER A 129 -19.27 -7.96 2.92
CA SER A 129 -20.40 -7.13 2.50
C SER A 129 -20.30 -5.71 3.05
N GLN A 130 -19.92 -5.54 4.32
CA GLN A 130 -19.80 -4.20 4.91
C GLN A 130 -18.66 -3.39 4.29
N ILE A 131 -17.51 -4.01 3.98
CA ILE A 131 -16.43 -3.33 3.25
C ILE A 131 -16.84 -3.05 1.81
N ALA A 132 -17.50 -3.98 1.13
CA ALA A 132 -18.03 -3.77 -0.22
C ALA A 132 -19.00 -2.58 -0.29
N ASP A 133 -19.85 -2.40 0.73
CA ASP A 133 -20.77 -1.27 0.79
C ASP A 133 -20.05 0.05 1.04
N LYS A 134 -19.02 0.08 1.90
CA LYS A 134 -18.16 1.26 2.09
C LYS A 134 -17.36 1.64 0.83
N VAL A 135 -16.93 0.65 0.05
CA VAL A 135 -16.29 0.88 -1.26
C VAL A 135 -17.27 1.53 -2.24
N LYS A 136 -18.52 1.02 -2.31
CA LYS A 136 -19.57 1.60 -3.16
C LYS A 136 -19.97 3.01 -2.71
N ASP A 137 -20.06 3.25 -1.40
CA ASP A 137 -20.32 4.58 -0.83
C ASP A 137 -19.22 5.56 -1.27
N MET A 138 -17.94 5.21 -1.05
CA MET A 138 -16.84 6.09 -1.43
C MET A 138 -16.77 6.34 -2.95
N LYS A 139 -17.06 5.34 -3.79
CA LYS A 139 -17.20 5.53 -5.24
C LYS A 139 -18.30 6.52 -5.59
N SER A 140 -19.43 6.47 -4.89
CA SER A 140 -20.56 7.37 -5.09
C SER A 140 -20.21 8.81 -4.68
N VAL A 141 -19.50 8.97 -3.56
CA VAL A 141 -18.93 10.26 -3.11
C VAL A 141 -17.99 10.83 -4.16
N LEU A 142 -17.01 10.05 -4.64
CA LEU A 142 -16.08 10.51 -5.68
C LEU A 142 -16.80 10.88 -6.97
N ALA A 143 -17.83 10.14 -7.38
CA ALA A 143 -18.64 10.49 -8.54
C ALA A 143 -19.35 11.84 -8.36
N GLY A 144 -19.96 12.09 -7.19
CA GLY A 144 -20.58 13.37 -6.86
C GLY A 144 -19.61 14.56 -6.85
N LEU A 145 -18.33 14.30 -6.58
CA LEU A 145 -17.25 15.29 -6.63
C LEU A 145 -16.60 15.43 -8.03
N GLY A 146 -17.07 14.69 -9.04
CA GLY A 146 -16.45 14.68 -10.37
C GLY A 146 -15.08 13.98 -10.43
N LEU A 147 -14.80 13.10 -9.47
CA LEU A 147 -13.55 12.37 -9.25
C LEU A 147 -13.66 10.86 -9.57
N SER A 148 -14.66 10.43 -10.34
CA SER A 148 -14.92 9.01 -10.69
C SER A 148 -13.77 8.30 -11.44
N SER A 149 -12.75 9.03 -11.87
CA SER A 149 -11.53 8.47 -12.46
C SER A 149 -10.52 7.96 -11.43
N ILE A 150 -10.66 8.33 -10.16
CA ILE A 150 -9.81 7.80 -9.08
C ILE A 150 -10.36 6.43 -8.68
N PRO A 151 -9.60 5.34 -8.86
CA PRO A 151 -10.07 4.01 -8.50
C PRO A 151 -10.17 3.85 -6.98
N VAL A 152 -11.11 3.00 -6.55
CA VAL A 152 -11.34 2.64 -5.16
C VAL A 152 -11.14 1.14 -4.99
N THR A 153 -10.32 0.77 -4.02
CA THR A 153 -10.07 -0.61 -3.61
C THR A 153 -10.30 -0.78 -2.10
N ALA A 154 -10.11 -1.98 -1.59
CA ALA A 154 -9.93 -2.30 -0.19
C ALA A 154 -8.60 -3.07 -0.06
N ALA A 155 -7.98 -3.14 1.12
CA ALA A 155 -6.78 -3.93 1.32
C ALA A 155 -7.01 -5.04 2.33
N GLU A 156 -6.76 -6.29 1.97
CA GLU A 156 -6.96 -7.46 2.83
C GLU A 156 -5.87 -8.51 2.59
N THR A 157 -5.61 -9.35 3.59
CA THR A 157 -4.73 -10.52 3.42
C THR A 157 -5.49 -11.67 2.76
N TRP A 158 -4.78 -12.55 2.06
CA TRP A 158 -5.34 -13.84 1.66
C TRP A 158 -5.64 -14.71 2.91
N PRO A 159 -6.74 -15.48 2.98
CA PRO A 159 -7.80 -15.69 1.98
C PRO A 159 -9.06 -14.83 2.15
N PHE A 160 -8.96 -13.63 2.74
CA PHE A 160 -10.13 -12.79 3.08
C PHE A 160 -10.73 -12.01 1.89
N TYR A 161 -10.28 -12.32 0.67
CA TYR A 161 -10.88 -11.84 -0.56
C TYR A 161 -11.88 -12.86 -1.11
N ASP A 162 -13.16 -12.62 -0.87
CA ASP A 162 -14.25 -13.38 -1.49
C ASP A 162 -14.84 -12.67 -2.71
N GLN A 163 -15.81 -13.32 -3.36
CA GLN A 163 -16.46 -12.77 -4.55
C GLN A 163 -17.23 -11.47 -4.29
N THR A 164 -17.75 -11.28 -3.07
CA THR A 164 -18.48 -10.07 -2.66
C THR A 164 -17.54 -8.88 -2.68
N LEU A 165 -16.37 -9.01 -2.05
CA LEU A 165 -15.38 -7.94 -2.02
C LEU A 165 -14.75 -7.71 -3.40
N ILE A 166 -14.37 -8.79 -4.09
CA ILE A 166 -13.78 -8.72 -5.43
C ILE A 166 -14.70 -7.96 -6.38
N ASN A 167 -16.01 -8.18 -6.34
CA ASN A 167 -16.95 -7.49 -7.22
C ASN A 167 -17.06 -5.98 -6.94
N ALA A 168 -16.87 -5.55 -5.69
CA ALA A 168 -17.03 -4.14 -5.30
C ALA A 168 -15.83 -3.25 -5.67
N VAL A 169 -14.60 -3.75 -5.57
CA VAL A 169 -13.36 -2.98 -5.78
C VAL A 169 -13.01 -2.76 -7.26
N ASP A 170 -12.27 -1.71 -7.62
CA ASP A 170 -11.79 -1.52 -9.01
C ASP A 170 -10.62 -2.43 -9.37
N PHE A 171 -9.78 -2.75 -8.38
CA PHE A 171 -8.70 -3.71 -8.44
C PHE A 171 -8.51 -4.35 -7.07
N ILE A 172 -7.83 -5.49 -7.01
CA ILE A 172 -7.54 -6.22 -5.77
C ILE A 172 -6.23 -5.70 -5.19
N MET A 173 -6.23 -5.24 -3.95
CA MET A 173 -5.01 -4.94 -3.19
C MET A 173 -4.84 -5.98 -2.08
N VAL A 174 -3.93 -6.94 -2.27
CA VAL A 174 -3.71 -8.05 -1.33
C VAL A 174 -2.47 -7.79 -0.47
N HIS A 175 -2.54 -8.13 0.81
CA HIS A 175 -1.38 -8.23 1.69
C HIS A 175 -0.88 -9.67 1.76
N ILE A 176 0.43 -9.86 1.66
CA ILE A 176 1.04 -11.18 1.71
C ILE A 176 2.32 -11.10 2.53
N PHE A 177 2.39 -11.85 3.62
CA PHE A 177 3.54 -11.84 4.51
C PHE A 177 4.02 -13.26 4.79
N PRO A 178 4.93 -13.82 3.96
CA PRO A 178 5.47 -15.16 4.18
C PRO A 178 6.06 -15.37 5.57
N PHE A 179 6.59 -14.29 6.18
CA PHE A 179 7.05 -14.27 7.56
C PHE A 179 5.94 -14.65 8.56
N TRP A 180 4.75 -14.04 8.46
CA TRP A 180 3.63 -14.33 9.38
C TRP A 180 2.89 -15.62 9.04
N GLU A 181 3.26 -16.27 7.95
CA GLU A 181 2.81 -17.60 7.56
C GLU A 181 3.79 -18.70 8.00
N GLY A 182 4.94 -18.34 8.58
CA GLY A 182 5.90 -19.28 9.18
C GLY A 182 6.85 -19.95 8.17
N PHE A 183 6.97 -19.40 6.97
CA PHE A 183 7.89 -19.91 5.94
C PHE A 183 9.33 -19.45 6.16
N GLU A 184 10.28 -20.19 5.60
CA GLU A 184 11.68 -19.73 5.50
C GLU A 184 11.79 -18.63 4.44
N VAL A 185 12.77 -17.72 4.59
CA VAL A 185 12.96 -16.60 3.65
C VAL A 185 13.13 -17.07 2.21
N SER A 186 13.80 -18.21 2.01
CA SER A 186 14.04 -18.85 0.72
C SER A 186 12.75 -19.25 -0.02
N ALA A 187 11.63 -19.41 0.68
CA ALA A 187 10.33 -19.75 0.09
C ALA A 187 9.43 -18.53 -0.16
N SER A 188 9.85 -17.32 0.24
CA SER A 188 8.98 -16.13 0.27
C SER A 188 8.39 -15.78 -1.09
N ASN A 189 9.21 -15.80 -2.14
CA ASN A 189 8.77 -15.50 -3.49
C ASN A 189 7.71 -16.50 -3.98
N ASP A 190 7.93 -17.79 -3.75
CA ASP A 190 6.98 -18.83 -4.15
C ASP A 190 5.65 -18.68 -3.42
N VAL A 191 5.68 -18.39 -2.11
CA VAL A 191 4.48 -18.13 -1.31
C VAL A 191 3.70 -16.93 -1.86
N ILE A 192 4.38 -15.82 -2.13
CA ILE A 192 3.77 -14.61 -2.71
C ILE A 192 3.11 -14.92 -4.05
N PHE A 193 3.83 -15.58 -4.96
CA PHE A 193 3.28 -15.90 -6.28
C PHE A 193 2.14 -16.91 -6.20
N ASN A 194 2.18 -17.90 -5.31
CA ASN A 194 1.09 -18.85 -5.12
C ASN A 194 -0.19 -18.16 -4.67
N HIS A 195 -0.14 -17.27 -3.68
CA HIS A 195 -1.30 -16.48 -3.26
C HIS A 195 -1.84 -15.59 -4.38
N ILE A 196 -0.96 -14.97 -5.17
CA ILE A 196 -1.36 -14.21 -6.36
C ILE A 196 -2.05 -15.12 -7.39
N TYR A 197 -1.54 -16.32 -7.65
CA TYR A 197 -2.14 -17.25 -8.59
C TYR A 197 -3.49 -17.78 -8.11
N ASP A 198 -3.66 -18.01 -6.82
CA ASP A 198 -4.94 -18.39 -6.23
C ASP A 198 -5.97 -17.27 -6.36
N LEU A 199 -5.57 -16.03 -6.07
CA LEU A 199 -6.42 -14.86 -6.31
C LEU A 199 -6.78 -14.68 -7.78
N LYS A 200 -5.84 -14.89 -8.71
CA LYS A 200 -6.10 -14.76 -10.15
C LYS A 200 -7.23 -15.67 -10.62
N LYS A 201 -7.43 -16.85 -10.01
CA LYS A 201 -8.52 -17.78 -10.35
C LYS A 201 -9.90 -17.19 -10.07
N ILE A 202 -10.03 -16.29 -9.10
CA ILE A 202 -11.30 -15.69 -8.67
C ILE A 202 -11.40 -14.18 -8.95
N ALA A 203 -10.34 -13.56 -9.49
CA ALA A 203 -10.24 -12.10 -9.67
C ALA A 203 -11.19 -11.52 -10.74
N ASN A 204 -11.85 -12.36 -11.55
CA ASN A 204 -12.74 -11.93 -12.65
C ASN A 204 -12.10 -10.89 -13.58
N GLY A 205 -10.81 -11.08 -13.91
CA GLY A 205 -10.04 -10.19 -14.78
C GLY A 205 -9.54 -8.90 -14.12
N LYS A 206 -9.86 -8.65 -12.84
CA LYS A 206 -9.34 -7.48 -12.11
C LYS A 206 -7.85 -7.59 -11.86
N SER A 207 -7.16 -6.46 -11.93
CA SER A 207 -5.73 -6.37 -11.60
C SER A 207 -5.52 -6.72 -10.13
N ILE A 208 -4.41 -7.39 -9.83
CA ILE A 208 -3.97 -7.68 -8.45
C ILE A 208 -2.70 -6.90 -8.19
N VAL A 209 -2.70 -6.14 -7.08
CA VAL A 209 -1.57 -5.37 -6.57
C VAL A 209 -1.24 -5.90 -5.18
N VAL A 210 0.03 -6.16 -4.90
CA VAL A 210 0.49 -6.42 -3.54
C VAL A 210 0.56 -5.08 -2.81
N GLY A 211 -0.34 -4.87 -1.85
CA GLY A 211 -0.41 -3.65 -1.05
C GLY A 211 0.65 -3.61 0.03
N GLU A 212 0.88 -4.76 0.69
CA GLU A 212 1.88 -4.92 1.73
C GLU A 212 2.55 -6.28 1.65
N THR A 213 3.86 -6.26 1.82
CA THR A 213 4.71 -7.42 2.07
C THR A 213 6.02 -6.92 2.67
N GLY A 214 6.82 -7.80 3.23
CA GLY A 214 8.13 -7.47 3.77
C GLY A 214 8.63 -8.52 4.73
N TRP A 215 9.90 -8.37 5.13
CA TRP A 215 10.56 -9.25 6.07
C TRP A 215 11.25 -8.43 7.17
N PRO A 216 10.95 -8.67 8.45
CA PRO A 216 11.51 -7.89 9.55
C PRO A 216 13.02 -8.11 9.71
N THR A 217 13.73 -7.06 10.11
CA THR A 217 15.19 -7.10 10.36
C THR A 217 15.57 -7.49 11.78
N ASN A 218 14.63 -7.41 12.72
CA ASN A 218 14.79 -7.75 14.13
C ASN A 218 13.44 -8.16 14.75
N GLY A 219 13.46 -8.67 15.98
CA GLY A 219 12.28 -9.14 16.71
C GLY A 219 12.32 -10.65 16.95
N ASP A 220 11.17 -11.21 17.33
CA ASP A 220 11.04 -12.64 17.57
C ASP A 220 10.86 -13.42 16.27
N ASN A 221 11.33 -14.67 16.27
CA ASN A 221 11.04 -15.61 15.21
C ASN A 221 9.53 -15.93 15.18
N TYR A 222 9.00 -16.19 14.00
CA TYR A 222 7.69 -16.78 13.83
C TYR A 222 7.81 -18.13 13.14
N GLN A 223 7.69 -19.21 13.91
CA GLN A 223 7.94 -20.57 13.41
C GLN A 223 9.33 -20.67 12.74
N LYS A 224 9.40 -20.94 11.42
CA LYS A 224 10.67 -21.01 10.67
C LYS A 224 11.15 -19.64 10.17
N SER A 225 10.34 -18.61 10.31
CA SER A 225 10.66 -17.26 9.85
C SER A 225 11.55 -16.56 10.87
N VAL A 226 12.78 -16.24 10.46
CA VAL A 226 13.80 -15.59 11.30
C VAL A 226 14.00 -14.14 10.84
N PRO A 227 13.77 -13.13 11.68
CA PRO A 227 14.06 -11.75 11.32
C PRO A 227 15.58 -11.51 11.29
N SER A 228 16.08 -10.90 10.22
CA SER A 228 17.47 -10.44 10.15
C SER A 228 17.65 -9.45 9.01
N ILE A 229 18.70 -8.63 9.08
CA ILE A 229 19.10 -7.76 7.95
C ILE A 229 19.34 -8.62 6.71
N GLN A 230 20.04 -9.76 6.86
CA GLN A 230 20.33 -10.65 5.74
C GLN A 230 19.06 -11.14 5.05
N ASN A 231 18.09 -11.65 5.82
CA ASN A 231 16.84 -12.17 5.27
C ASN A 231 15.95 -11.06 4.67
N SER A 232 16.07 -9.82 5.14
CA SER A 232 15.31 -8.69 4.57
C SER A 232 15.78 -8.24 3.18
N LEU A 233 16.94 -8.72 2.74
CA LEU A 233 17.55 -8.37 1.45
C LEU A 233 17.36 -9.44 0.37
N GLU A 234 16.74 -10.58 0.72
CA GLU A 234 16.41 -11.70 -0.19
C GLU A 234 15.05 -11.50 -0.86
#